data_AF-A0AAD4WC94-F1
#
_entry.id   AF-A0AAD4WC94-F1
#
_cell.length_a   1.000
_cell.length_b   1.000
_cell.length_c   1.000
_cell.angle_alpha   90.00
_cell.angle_beta   90.00
_cell.angle_gamma   90.00
#
_symmetry.space_group_name_H-M   'P 1'
#
loop_
_entity.id
_entity.type
_entity.pdbx_description
1 polymer ?
#
loop_
_entity_poly.entity_id
_entity_poly.type
_entity_poly.pdbx_seq_one_letter_code
_entity_poly.pdbx_strand_id
1 'polypeptide(L)'
;MVGEMKLMIAEEQKFQGKALSLSHTKTAITTIKEKFTEQQLQMFEQSCFGHLLGIEDLKWTSPIVHGLLLRKADPKTVSQLNGIKFIVGKKVIQFTAQQFCIVTGPRFGNLPFILIPTNENCSLKRKYFANDKAVNLLELEKAFLECDDVDDVCKLGFLYFAVFVLLGSEKHVHIDMRYLKLAEDLEEFGKYPWGAVSYAKTNASLLRALCADYQRVKVPTKTAKTKKSGKKPTTTATGRPREYHLKGFPYALQIWAYEVFPALAALHLVVHEENAHIPRLLHWRSNSSPRFYELMSQVFENREVDVQLLRPSVMDKQQPYWTWGDSANDSEELVDLLGDDAEQQTGTSASVEEKEKDIDDTANLPSSSKASITVFRRYTSYYNRKITAV
;
A
#
# COMPACT_ATOMS: atom_id res chain seq x y z
N MET A 1 16.18 2.28 27.34
CA MET A 1 15.23 3.38 27.14
C MET A 1 14.79 3.38 25.69
N VAL A 2 13.56 2.92 25.40
CA VAL A 2 12.96 3.12 24.08
C VAL A 2 12.61 4.60 24.01
N GLY A 3 13.15 5.33 23.03
CA GLY A 3 12.83 6.75 22.87
C GLY A 3 11.33 6.95 22.65
N GLU A 4 10.81 8.08 23.12
CA GLU A 4 9.42 8.48 22.88
C GLU A 4 9.10 8.42 21.38
N MET A 5 8.08 7.64 21.00
CA MET A 5 7.65 7.52 19.61
C MET A 5 6.97 8.82 19.18
N LYS A 6 7.36 9.38 18.04
CA LYS A 6 6.89 10.70 17.59
C LYS A 6 6.19 10.61 16.26
N LEU A 7 5.30 11.56 15.99
CA LEU A 7 4.73 11.77 14.67
C LEU A 7 5.79 12.32 13.72
N MET A 8 5.76 11.88 12.46
CA MET A 8 6.62 12.43 11.40
C MET A 8 6.33 13.92 11.15
N ILE A 9 5.06 14.32 11.27
CA ILE A 9 4.62 15.71 11.20
C ILE A 9 4.07 16.06 12.57
N ALA A 10 4.69 17.04 13.22
CA ALA A 10 4.25 17.48 14.54
C ALA A 10 2.84 18.07 14.50
N GLU A 11 2.12 18.02 15.62
CA GLU A 11 0.70 18.42 15.68
C GLU A 11 0.50 19.88 15.23
N GLU A 12 1.42 20.76 15.60
CA GLU A 12 1.43 22.18 15.23
C GLU A 12 1.79 22.45 13.75
N GLN A 13 2.26 21.43 13.03
CA GLN A 13 2.63 21.50 11.61
C GLN A 13 1.62 20.82 10.68
N LYS A 14 0.52 20.31 11.23
CA LYS A 14 -0.57 19.69 10.44
C LYS A 14 -1.16 20.70 9.47
N PHE A 15 -1.62 20.18 8.33
CA PHE A 15 -2.19 20.99 7.26
C PHE A 15 -3.30 20.22 6.55
N GLN A 16 -4.16 20.93 5.83
CA GLN A 16 -5.11 20.30 4.92
C GLN A 16 -4.43 19.91 3.61
N GLY A 17 -4.68 18.67 3.18
CA GLY A 17 -4.15 18.10 1.97
C GLY A 17 -5.18 17.21 1.29
N LYS A 18 -4.88 16.88 0.03
CA LYS A 18 -5.72 16.04 -0.80
C LYS A 18 -4.89 14.91 -1.37
N ALA A 19 -5.12 13.70 -0.87
CA ALA A 19 -4.57 12.49 -1.42
C ALA A 19 -5.36 12.12 -2.68
N LEU A 20 -4.68 11.99 -3.81
CA LEU A 20 -5.27 11.57 -5.08
C LEU A 20 -4.81 10.16 -5.40
N SER A 21 -5.74 9.21 -5.51
CA SER A 21 -5.42 7.86 -5.97
C SER A 21 -5.13 7.87 -7.48
N LEU A 22 -4.01 7.27 -7.88
CA LEU A 22 -3.69 7.01 -9.30
C LEU A 22 -4.15 5.62 -9.76
N SER A 23 -4.89 4.89 -8.92
CA SER A 23 -5.60 3.70 -9.36
C SER A 23 -6.85 4.10 -10.15
N HIS A 24 -6.96 3.60 -11.38
CA HIS A 24 -8.06 3.91 -12.30
C HIS A 24 -9.22 2.92 -12.14
N THR A 25 -9.54 2.55 -10.90
CA THR A 25 -10.42 1.43 -10.54
C THR A 25 -11.76 1.46 -11.27
N LYS A 26 -12.54 2.54 -11.06
CA LYS A 26 -13.88 2.66 -11.62
C LYS A 26 -13.87 2.60 -13.15
N THR A 27 -13.00 3.39 -13.78
CA THR A 27 -12.90 3.43 -15.24
C THR A 27 -12.43 2.10 -15.79
N ALA A 28 -11.44 1.45 -15.17
CA ALA A 28 -10.92 0.17 -15.64
C ALA A 28 -11.96 -0.96 -15.55
N ILE A 29 -12.75 -1.00 -14.47
CA ILE A 29 -13.85 -1.97 -14.32
C ILE A 29 -14.88 -1.76 -15.43
N THR A 30 -15.34 -0.51 -15.63
CA THR A 30 -16.29 -0.19 -16.72
C THR A 30 -15.72 -0.58 -18.08
N THR A 31 -14.46 -0.24 -18.36
CA THR A 31 -13.81 -0.58 -19.63
C THR A 31 -13.70 -2.08 -19.85
N ILE A 32 -13.37 -2.87 -18.82
CA ILE A 32 -13.34 -4.34 -18.94
C ILE A 32 -14.74 -4.89 -19.25
N LYS A 33 -15.76 -4.46 -18.50
CA LYS A 33 -17.15 -4.90 -18.69
C LYS A 33 -17.71 -4.55 -20.07
N GLU A 34 -17.30 -3.41 -20.64
CA GLU A 34 -17.74 -2.96 -21.97
C GLU A 34 -16.95 -3.61 -23.11
N LYS A 35 -15.65 -3.84 -22.95
CA LYS A 35 -14.78 -4.35 -24.02
C LYS A 35 -14.82 -5.87 -24.15
N PHE A 36 -14.98 -6.60 -23.04
CA PHE A 36 -15.00 -8.05 -23.06
C PHE A 36 -16.35 -8.60 -23.54
N THR A 37 -16.31 -9.69 -24.29
CA THR A 37 -17.51 -10.49 -24.55
C THR A 37 -17.96 -11.19 -23.26
N GLU A 38 -19.19 -11.71 -23.23
CA GLU A 38 -19.72 -12.43 -22.07
C GLU A 38 -18.79 -13.58 -21.62
N GLN A 39 -18.26 -14.35 -22.57
CA GLN A 39 -17.33 -15.45 -22.26
C GLN A 39 -16.01 -14.94 -21.67
N GLN A 40 -15.45 -13.87 -22.22
CA GLN A 40 -14.19 -13.28 -21.74
C GLN A 40 -14.38 -12.64 -20.35
N LEU A 41 -15.53 -12.03 -20.10
CA LEU A 41 -15.88 -11.47 -18.80
C LEU A 41 -16.02 -12.58 -17.75
N GLN A 42 -16.70 -13.69 -18.07
CA GLN A 42 -16.79 -14.86 -17.18
C GLN A 42 -15.40 -15.43 -16.85
N MET A 43 -14.51 -15.51 -17.84
CA MET A 43 -13.11 -15.91 -17.61
C MET A 43 -12.37 -14.95 -16.67
N PHE A 44 -12.60 -13.64 -16.83
CA PHE A 44 -12.00 -12.63 -15.97
C PHE A 44 -12.56 -12.67 -14.54
N GLU A 45 -13.86 -12.88 -14.38
CA GLU A 45 -14.53 -13.04 -13.07
C GLU A 45 -14.02 -14.26 -12.29
N GLN A 46 -13.62 -15.32 -12.98
CA GLN A 46 -13.04 -16.52 -12.37
C GLN A 46 -11.53 -16.41 -12.11
N SER A 47 -10.92 -15.29 -12.51
CA SER A 47 -9.48 -15.08 -12.40
C SER A 47 -9.04 -14.49 -11.06
N CYS A 48 -7.72 -14.30 -10.90
CA CYS A 48 -7.12 -13.67 -9.72
C CYS A 48 -7.55 -12.21 -9.46
N PHE A 49 -8.25 -11.57 -10.40
CA PHE A 49 -8.78 -10.20 -10.28
C PHE A 49 -10.30 -10.13 -10.23
N GLY A 50 -11.01 -11.24 -10.39
CA GLY A 50 -12.46 -11.22 -10.55
C GLY A 50 -13.19 -10.53 -9.39
N HIS A 51 -12.74 -10.78 -8.16
CA HIS A 51 -13.30 -10.13 -6.96
C HIS A 51 -13.11 -8.61 -6.95
N LEU A 52 -12.11 -8.07 -7.66
CA LEU A 52 -11.89 -6.63 -7.79
C LEU A 52 -12.89 -5.96 -8.72
N LEU A 53 -13.72 -6.71 -9.46
CA LEU A 53 -14.86 -6.14 -10.18
C LEU A 53 -15.99 -5.74 -9.21
N GLY A 54 -16.02 -6.29 -7.98
CA GLY A 54 -17.07 -6.03 -6.98
C GLY A 54 -16.90 -4.73 -6.16
N ILE A 55 -15.92 -3.87 -6.49
CA ILE A 55 -15.65 -2.61 -5.75
C ILE A 55 -16.28 -1.37 -6.37
N GLU A 56 -17.23 -1.52 -7.29
CA GLU A 56 -17.81 -0.39 -8.05
C GLU A 56 -18.39 0.71 -7.15
N ASP A 57 -18.89 0.35 -5.98
CA ASP A 57 -19.49 1.27 -5.01
C ASP A 57 -18.52 1.86 -3.98
N LEU A 58 -17.24 1.45 -4.03
CA LEU A 58 -16.22 1.98 -3.13
C LEU A 58 -15.70 3.33 -3.65
N LYS A 59 -16.01 4.41 -2.94
CA LYS A 59 -15.59 5.77 -3.31
C LYS A 59 -14.27 6.13 -2.65
N TRP A 60 -13.33 6.68 -3.42
CA TRP A 60 -12.10 7.24 -2.87
C TRP A 60 -12.38 8.39 -1.91
N THR A 61 -11.86 8.30 -0.69
CA THR A 61 -12.08 9.27 0.39
C THR A 61 -10.76 9.87 0.84
N SER A 62 -10.33 10.92 0.13
CA SER A 62 -9.10 11.66 0.40
C SER A 62 -8.92 12.08 1.88
N PRO A 63 -9.93 12.60 2.60
CA PRO A 63 -9.75 13.00 4.00
C PRO A 63 -9.34 11.85 4.93
N ILE A 64 -9.83 10.63 4.71
CA ILE A 64 -9.49 9.45 5.53
C ILE A 64 -8.03 9.09 5.35
N VAL A 65 -7.60 8.95 4.10
CA VAL A 65 -6.20 8.59 3.82
C VAL A 65 -5.25 9.71 4.21
N HIS A 66 -5.60 10.97 3.96
CA HIS A 66 -4.76 12.09 4.34
C HIS A 66 -4.66 12.25 5.86
N GLY A 67 -5.78 12.16 6.58
CA GLY A 67 -5.81 12.24 8.04
C GLY A 67 -4.95 11.16 8.67
N LEU A 68 -5.09 9.91 8.20
CA LEU A 68 -4.25 8.80 8.64
C LEU A 68 -2.76 9.04 8.32
N LEU A 69 -2.42 9.57 7.14
CA LEU A 69 -1.02 9.87 6.79
C LEU A 69 -0.39 10.97 7.66
N LEU A 70 -1.18 11.91 8.20
CA LEU A 70 -0.70 12.87 9.20
C LEU A 70 -0.36 12.19 10.53
N ARG A 71 -0.92 11.01 10.79
CA ARG A 71 -0.64 10.17 11.97
C ARG A 71 0.55 9.24 11.79
N LYS A 72 1.26 9.30 10.65
CA LYS A 72 2.43 8.43 10.39
C LYS A 72 3.54 8.71 11.42
N ALA A 73 4.06 7.65 12.01
CA ALA A 73 5.16 7.73 12.96
C ALA A 73 6.47 8.15 12.27
N ASP A 74 7.32 8.88 12.98
CA ASP A 74 8.65 9.28 12.50
C ASP A 74 9.53 8.03 12.34
N PRO A 75 10.03 7.73 11.13
CA PRO A 75 10.94 6.62 10.88
C PRO A 75 12.22 6.62 11.73
N LYS A 76 12.61 7.77 12.30
CA LYS A 76 13.75 7.88 13.23
C LYS A 76 13.43 7.35 14.63
N THR A 77 12.15 7.32 15.00
CA THR A 77 11.69 6.90 16.33
C THR A 77 11.13 5.48 16.34
N VAL A 78 10.71 4.96 15.18
CA VAL A 78 10.16 3.60 15.07
C VAL A 78 10.72 2.85 13.86
N SER A 79 10.98 1.56 14.06
CA SER A 79 11.33 0.66 12.96
C SER A 79 10.16 0.50 11.99
N GLN A 80 10.43 0.68 10.70
CA GLN A 80 9.49 0.47 9.59
C GLN A 80 9.72 -0.89 8.90
N LEU A 81 10.42 -1.83 9.56
CA LEU A 81 10.83 -3.11 8.96
C LEU A 81 9.63 -3.98 8.51
N ASN A 82 8.47 -3.82 9.16
CA ASN A 82 7.28 -4.68 8.98
C ASN A 82 6.04 -3.96 8.44
N GLY A 83 6.15 -2.71 7.99
CA GLY A 83 5.02 -1.94 7.49
C GLY A 83 5.10 -0.48 7.89
N ILE A 84 4.05 0.28 7.56
CA ILE A 84 3.95 1.70 7.92
C ILE A 84 3.28 1.81 9.29
N LYS A 85 3.98 2.44 10.24
CA LYS A 85 3.43 2.67 11.58
C LYS A 85 2.70 4.01 11.68
N PHE A 86 1.58 4.02 12.39
CA PHE A 86 0.77 5.18 12.69
C PHE A 86 0.54 5.28 14.20
N ILE A 87 0.52 6.50 14.72
CA ILE A 87 0.24 6.81 16.12
C ILE A 87 -1.17 7.41 16.18
N VAL A 88 -2.14 6.67 16.67
CA VAL A 88 -3.55 7.10 16.74
C VAL A 88 -4.08 6.78 18.14
N GLY A 89 -4.75 7.75 18.76
CA GLY A 89 -5.08 7.66 20.18
C GLY A 89 -3.81 7.54 21.03
N LYS A 90 -3.78 6.54 21.91
CA LYS A 90 -2.61 6.16 22.72
C LYS A 90 -1.88 4.91 22.17
N LYS A 91 -2.20 4.50 20.94
CA LYS A 91 -1.77 3.23 20.35
C LYS A 91 -0.87 3.44 19.15
N VAL A 92 0.06 2.51 18.95
CA VAL A 92 0.79 2.36 17.69
C VAL A 92 0.21 1.20 16.90
N ILE A 93 -0.29 1.54 15.72
CA ILE A 93 -0.82 0.58 14.75
C ILE A 93 0.07 0.54 13.53
N GLN A 94 -0.07 -0.52 12.74
CA GLN A 94 0.71 -0.72 11.55
C GLN A 94 -0.13 -1.22 10.40
N PHE A 95 0.27 -0.80 9.20
CA PHE A 95 -0.23 -1.29 7.92
C PHE A 95 0.85 -2.17 7.25
N THR A 96 0.65 -3.48 7.27
CA THR A 96 1.62 -4.49 6.83
C THR A 96 1.26 -5.11 5.49
N ALA A 97 2.20 -5.87 4.92
CA ALA A 97 1.96 -6.68 3.71
C ALA A 97 0.83 -7.71 3.92
N GLN A 98 0.73 -8.30 5.11
CA GLN A 98 -0.30 -9.27 5.44
C GLN A 98 -1.69 -8.62 5.50
N GLN A 99 -1.79 -7.45 6.13
CA GLN A 99 -3.04 -6.69 6.16
C GLN A 99 -3.45 -6.22 4.77
N PHE A 100 -2.49 -5.77 3.94
CA PHE A 100 -2.76 -5.49 2.54
C PHE A 100 -3.32 -6.72 1.83
N CYS A 101 -2.77 -7.91 2.06
CA CYS A 101 -3.23 -9.13 1.41
C CYS A 101 -4.66 -9.52 1.77
N ILE A 102 -5.00 -9.61 3.06
CA ILE A 102 -6.36 -9.97 3.49
C ILE A 102 -7.40 -8.92 3.09
N VAL A 103 -6.98 -7.64 3.01
CA VAL A 103 -7.84 -6.57 2.52
C VAL A 103 -8.09 -6.71 1.03
N THR A 104 -7.04 -6.97 0.23
CA THR A 104 -7.10 -6.81 -1.23
C THR A 104 -7.34 -8.10 -2.01
N GLY A 105 -6.82 -9.24 -1.57
CA GLY A 105 -6.97 -10.56 -2.20
C GLY A 105 -6.02 -10.97 -3.33
N PRO A 106 -5.13 -10.13 -3.90
CA PRO A 106 -4.06 -10.64 -4.76
C PRO A 106 -2.99 -11.43 -4.00
N ARG A 107 -2.44 -12.44 -4.66
CA ARG A 107 -1.40 -13.33 -4.14
C ARG A 107 -0.11 -12.59 -3.78
N PHE A 108 0.51 -13.03 -2.69
CA PHE A 108 1.87 -12.65 -2.31
C PHE A 108 2.85 -13.80 -2.50
N GLY A 109 4.12 -13.48 -2.66
CA GLY A 109 5.18 -14.47 -2.80
C GLY A 109 6.47 -13.87 -3.34
N ASN A 110 7.44 -14.74 -3.59
CA ASN A 110 8.67 -14.36 -4.26
C ASN A 110 8.38 -14.02 -5.72
N LEU A 111 8.97 -12.93 -6.22
CA LEU A 111 8.82 -12.53 -7.61
C LEU A 111 9.60 -13.52 -8.50
N PRO A 112 8.93 -14.31 -9.36
CA PRO A 112 9.64 -15.16 -10.30
C PRO A 112 10.41 -14.31 -11.31
N PHE A 113 11.48 -14.87 -11.88
CA PHE A 113 12.16 -14.24 -13.00
C PHE A 113 11.25 -14.24 -14.23
N ILE A 114 11.12 -13.10 -14.89
CA ILE A 114 10.42 -12.97 -16.16
C ILE A 114 11.42 -12.53 -17.22
N LEU A 115 11.43 -13.27 -18.34
CA LEU A 115 12.25 -12.94 -19.51
C LEU A 115 11.91 -11.55 -20.05
N ILE A 116 12.93 -10.82 -20.48
CA ILE A 116 12.74 -9.55 -21.17
C ILE A 116 12.09 -9.83 -22.53
N PRO A 117 10.97 -9.17 -22.86
CA PRO A 117 10.29 -9.41 -24.13
C PRO A 117 11.13 -8.85 -25.30
N THR A 118 11.26 -9.66 -26.34
CA THR A 118 11.76 -9.29 -27.66
C THR A 118 10.67 -9.54 -28.69
N ASN A 119 10.81 -9.01 -29.89
CA ASN A 119 9.86 -9.30 -30.98
C ASN A 119 9.90 -10.79 -31.38
N GLU A 120 10.98 -11.49 -31.08
CA GLU A 120 11.14 -12.93 -31.34
C GLU A 120 10.41 -13.78 -30.30
N ASN A 121 10.46 -13.39 -29.01
CA ASN A 121 9.99 -14.23 -27.91
C ASN A 121 8.62 -13.81 -27.31
N CYS A 122 8.05 -12.67 -27.71
CA CYS A 122 6.79 -12.14 -27.18
C CYS A 122 5.90 -11.67 -28.34
N SER A 123 4.75 -12.34 -28.49
CA SER A 123 3.80 -12.08 -29.57
C SER A 123 3.11 -10.74 -29.39
N LEU A 124 2.67 -10.39 -28.17
CA LEU A 124 2.08 -9.10 -27.84
C LEU A 124 3.03 -7.95 -28.16
N LYS A 125 4.30 -8.08 -27.78
CA LYS A 125 5.31 -7.07 -28.13
C LYS A 125 5.45 -6.96 -29.66
N ARG A 126 5.61 -8.09 -30.36
CA ARG A 126 5.79 -8.10 -31.81
C ARG A 126 4.60 -7.50 -32.57
N LYS A 127 3.36 -7.79 -32.14
CA LYS A 127 2.14 -7.36 -32.81
C LYS A 127 1.80 -5.89 -32.52
N TYR A 128 1.88 -5.47 -31.27
CA TYR A 128 1.35 -4.18 -30.83
C TYR A 128 2.42 -3.12 -30.55
N PHE A 129 3.67 -3.54 -30.28
CA PHE A 129 4.74 -2.66 -29.77
C PHE A 129 6.10 -2.98 -30.41
N ALA A 130 6.11 -3.33 -31.70
CA ALA A 130 7.28 -3.88 -32.39
C ALA A 130 8.49 -2.94 -32.34
N ASN A 131 8.23 -1.65 -32.56
CA ASN A 131 9.25 -0.61 -32.65
C ASN A 131 9.52 0.08 -31.31
N ASP A 132 8.73 -0.24 -30.28
CA ASP A 132 8.76 0.46 -29.01
C ASP A 132 9.77 -0.17 -28.05
N LYS A 133 10.71 0.65 -27.58
CA LYS A 133 11.66 0.27 -26.54
C LYS A 133 11.02 0.29 -25.15
N ALA A 134 10.02 1.13 -24.96
CA ALA A 134 9.23 1.24 -23.76
C ALA A 134 7.80 1.61 -24.14
N VAL A 135 6.83 1.11 -23.39
CA VAL A 135 5.40 1.36 -23.59
C VAL A 135 4.88 2.05 -22.35
N ASN A 136 4.13 3.13 -22.53
CA ASN A 136 3.44 3.80 -21.43
C ASN A 136 2.00 3.28 -21.24
N LEU A 137 1.39 3.64 -20.11
CA LEU A 137 0.03 3.19 -19.79
C LEU A 137 -0.99 3.63 -20.85
N LEU A 138 -0.85 4.82 -21.44
CA LEU A 138 -1.75 5.31 -22.49
C LEU A 138 -1.66 4.47 -23.76
N GLU A 139 -0.45 4.11 -24.19
CA GLU A 139 -0.21 3.23 -25.34
C GLU A 139 -0.77 1.82 -25.10
N LEU A 140 -0.62 1.29 -23.89
CA LEU A 140 -1.24 0.02 -23.51
C LEU A 140 -2.76 0.08 -23.55
N GLU A 141 -3.36 1.13 -22.98
CA GLU A 141 -4.82 1.35 -23.01
C GLU A 141 -5.33 1.44 -24.44
N LYS A 142 -4.63 2.20 -25.30
CA LYS A 142 -4.96 2.29 -26.72
C LYS A 142 -4.89 0.91 -27.40
N ALA A 143 -3.80 0.17 -27.22
CA ALA A 143 -3.64 -1.16 -27.80
C ALA A 143 -4.73 -2.13 -27.34
N PHE A 144 -5.12 -2.07 -26.06
CA PHE A 144 -6.21 -2.89 -25.53
C PHE A 144 -7.57 -2.54 -26.19
N LEU A 145 -7.90 -1.25 -26.26
CA LEU A 145 -9.18 -0.78 -26.79
C LEU A 145 -9.32 -1.04 -28.30
N GLU A 146 -8.22 -0.92 -29.05
CA GLU A 146 -8.16 -1.14 -30.51
C GLU A 146 -7.92 -2.61 -30.89
N CYS A 147 -7.76 -3.52 -29.92
CA CYS A 147 -7.55 -4.94 -30.20
C CYS A 147 -8.86 -5.66 -30.52
N ASP A 148 -8.88 -6.35 -31.67
CA ASP A 148 -9.99 -7.19 -32.14
C ASP A 148 -9.65 -8.70 -32.15
N ASP A 149 -8.39 -9.06 -31.90
CA ASP A 149 -7.98 -10.47 -31.78
C ASP A 149 -8.50 -11.04 -30.46
N VAL A 150 -9.26 -12.13 -30.55
CA VAL A 150 -10.04 -12.70 -29.43
C VAL A 150 -9.15 -13.20 -28.28
N ASP A 151 -7.93 -13.65 -28.58
CA ASP A 151 -6.98 -14.13 -27.59
C ASP A 151 -6.17 -12.95 -27.01
N ASP A 152 -5.64 -12.09 -27.87
CA ASP A 152 -4.81 -10.97 -27.44
C ASP A 152 -5.60 -9.91 -26.66
N VAL A 153 -6.89 -9.71 -26.94
CA VAL A 153 -7.75 -8.78 -26.17
C VAL A 153 -7.86 -9.22 -24.71
N CYS A 154 -7.94 -10.53 -24.44
CA CYS A 154 -7.93 -11.04 -23.06
C CYS A 154 -6.60 -10.70 -22.39
N LYS A 155 -5.49 -11.07 -23.02
CA LYS A 155 -4.14 -10.86 -22.48
C LYS A 155 -3.86 -9.39 -22.19
N LEU A 156 -4.22 -8.51 -23.12
CA LEU A 156 -4.11 -7.06 -22.95
C LEU A 156 -5.04 -6.53 -21.87
N GLY A 157 -6.27 -7.05 -21.74
CA GLY A 157 -7.21 -6.66 -20.69
C GLY A 157 -6.73 -7.04 -19.29
N PHE A 158 -6.17 -8.24 -19.10
CA PHE A 158 -5.54 -8.66 -17.84
C PHE A 158 -4.35 -7.76 -17.47
N LEU A 159 -3.48 -7.46 -18.44
CA LEU A 159 -2.35 -6.57 -18.23
C LEU A 159 -2.81 -5.13 -17.92
N TYR A 160 -3.78 -4.62 -18.68
CA TYR A 160 -4.41 -3.32 -18.48
C TYR A 160 -4.93 -3.22 -17.05
N PHE A 161 -5.74 -4.18 -16.59
CA PHE A 161 -6.32 -4.15 -15.26
C PHE A 161 -5.24 -4.18 -14.16
N ALA A 162 -4.23 -5.05 -14.29
CA ALA A 162 -3.13 -5.12 -13.33
C ALA A 162 -2.40 -3.77 -13.18
N VAL A 163 -2.04 -3.12 -14.28
CA VAL A 163 -1.26 -1.87 -14.21
C VAL A 163 -2.11 -0.64 -13.88
N PHE A 164 -3.35 -0.57 -14.37
CA PHE A 164 -4.25 0.56 -14.12
C PHE A 164 -4.87 0.52 -12.72
N VAL A 165 -5.24 -0.66 -12.23
CA VAL A 165 -5.89 -0.82 -10.93
C VAL A 165 -4.86 -1.05 -9.82
N LEU A 166 -4.05 -2.11 -9.91
CA LEU A 166 -3.18 -2.52 -8.80
C LEU A 166 -1.90 -1.71 -8.69
N LEU A 167 -1.29 -1.33 -9.81
CA LEU A 167 -0.05 -0.56 -9.79
C LEU A 167 -0.27 0.95 -9.81
N GLY A 168 -1.45 1.39 -10.28
CA GLY A 168 -1.96 2.76 -10.23
C GLY A 168 -0.92 3.84 -10.49
N SER A 169 -0.85 4.36 -11.70
CA SER A 169 0.15 5.36 -12.08
C SER A 169 -0.41 6.38 -13.07
N GLU A 170 0.35 7.45 -13.29
CA GLU A 170 0.04 8.44 -14.33
C GLU A 170 0.15 7.78 -15.72
N LYS A 171 -0.74 8.16 -16.64
CA LYS A 171 -0.87 7.51 -17.96
C LYS A 171 0.41 7.56 -18.82
N HIS A 172 1.29 8.53 -18.59
CA HIS A 172 2.56 8.68 -19.33
C HIS A 172 3.73 7.88 -18.73
N VAL A 173 3.51 7.16 -17.62
CA VAL A 173 4.56 6.32 -17.00
C VAL A 173 4.70 5.02 -17.78
N HIS A 174 5.94 4.59 -18.01
CA HIS A 174 6.24 3.33 -18.67
C HIS A 174 5.84 2.13 -17.80
N ILE A 175 5.23 1.12 -18.43
CA ILE A 175 5.03 -0.20 -17.81
C ILE A 175 6.35 -0.97 -17.75
N ASP A 176 6.41 -1.95 -16.87
CA ASP A 176 7.45 -2.97 -16.96
C ASP A 176 7.12 -3.89 -18.13
N MET A 177 7.91 -3.80 -19.20
CA MET A 177 7.69 -4.58 -20.42
C MET A 177 7.62 -6.09 -20.16
N ARG A 178 8.27 -6.59 -19.10
CA ARG A 178 8.19 -8.01 -18.72
C ARG A 178 6.76 -8.50 -18.49
N TYR A 179 5.84 -7.61 -18.10
CA TYR A 179 4.45 -7.98 -17.94
C TYR A 179 3.75 -8.33 -19.26
N LEU A 180 4.23 -7.82 -20.42
CA LEU A 180 3.76 -8.29 -21.72
C LEU A 180 4.11 -9.76 -21.92
N LYS A 181 5.34 -10.16 -21.56
CA LYS A 181 5.75 -11.57 -21.68
C LYS A 181 4.95 -12.47 -20.73
N LEU A 182 4.69 -11.98 -19.51
CA LEU A 182 3.88 -12.70 -18.54
C LEU A 182 2.43 -12.87 -19.03
N ALA A 183 1.85 -11.87 -19.69
CA ALA A 183 0.48 -11.92 -20.20
C ALA A 183 0.27 -12.91 -21.37
N GLU A 184 1.33 -13.44 -21.99
CA GLU A 184 1.20 -14.50 -22.99
C GLU A 184 0.61 -15.80 -22.42
N ASP A 185 0.77 -16.01 -21.11
CA ASP A 185 0.27 -17.18 -20.37
C ASP A 185 -0.58 -16.69 -19.19
N LEU A 186 -1.90 -16.71 -19.37
CA LEU A 186 -2.83 -16.22 -18.35
C LEU A 186 -2.86 -17.10 -17.09
N GLU A 187 -2.47 -18.37 -17.19
CA GLU A 187 -2.40 -19.26 -16.03
C GLU A 187 -1.23 -18.85 -15.12
N GLU A 188 -0.03 -18.66 -15.70
CA GLU A 188 1.13 -18.16 -14.96
C GLU A 188 0.96 -16.71 -14.53
N PHE A 189 0.29 -15.88 -15.34
CA PHE A 189 -0.08 -14.52 -14.97
C PHE A 189 -0.97 -14.49 -13.73
N GLY A 190 -1.94 -15.41 -13.62
CA GLY A 190 -2.83 -15.53 -12.46
C GLY A 190 -2.12 -15.99 -11.19
N LYS A 191 -1.04 -16.78 -11.32
CA LYS A 191 -0.21 -17.24 -10.20
C LYS A 191 0.83 -16.21 -9.77
N TYR A 192 1.11 -15.20 -10.60
CA TYR A 192 2.09 -14.17 -10.31
C TYR A 192 1.71 -13.38 -9.03
N PRO A 193 2.67 -13.03 -8.15
CA PRO A 193 2.39 -12.39 -6.86
C PRO A 193 2.04 -10.89 -7.01
N TRP A 194 0.93 -10.59 -7.68
CA TRP A 194 0.43 -9.22 -7.91
C TRP A 194 0.21 -8.43 -6.62
N GLY A 195 -0.14 -9.11 -5.52
CA GLY A 195 -0.28 -8.49 -4.20
C GLY A 195 1.04 -7.95 -3.67
N ALA A 196 2.13 -8.72 -3.83
CA ALA A 196 3.46 -8.25 -3.42
C ALA A 196 3.92 -7.04 -4.25
N VAL A 197 3.69 -7.06 -5.57
CA VAL A 197 4.05 -5.93 -6.45
C VAL A 197 3.21 -4.69 -6.13
N SER A 198 1.89 -4.85 -5.96
CA SER A 198 0.98 -3.75 -5.62
C SER A 198 1.29 -3.16 -4.25
N TYR A 199 1.53 -3.99 -3.23
CA TYR A 199 1.93 -3.53 -1.91
C TYR A 199 3.25 -2.76 -1.96
N ALA A 200 4.29 -3.28 -2.63
CA ALA A 200 5.56 -2.59 -2.73
C ALA A 200 5.41 -1.19 -3.35
N LYS A 201 4.59 -1.07 -4.41
CA LYS A 201 4.29 0.21 -5.06
C LYS A 201 3.52 1.16 -4.14
N THR A 202 2.47 0.66 -3.49
CA THR A 202 1.61 1.41 -2.56
C THR A 202 2.40 1.89 -1.35
N ASN A 203 3.13 0.99 -0.69
CA ASN A 203 3.97 1.26 0.47
C ASN A 203 5.03 2.32 0.16
N ALA A 204 5.75 2.20 -0.96
CA ALA A 204 6.72 3.21 -1.37
C ALA A 204 6.06 4.58 -1.62
N SER A 205 4.84 4.61 -2.17
CA SER A 205 4.11 5.86 -2.38
C SER A 205 3.64 6.50 -1.07
N LEU A 206 3.13 5.71 -0.13
CA LEU A 206 2.68 6.18 1.19
C LEU A 206 3.84 6.63 2.09
N LEU A 207 4.97 5.92 2.06
CA LEU A 207 6.17 6.32 2.80
C LEU A 207 6.70 7.67 2.32
N ARG A 208 6.65 7.93 1.01
CA ARG A 208 7.06 9.21 0.40
C ARG A 208 5.99 10.30 0.51
N ALA A 209 4.73 9.92 0.73
CA ALA A 209 3.67 10.88 0.91
C ALA A 209 3.99 11.79 2.10
N LEU A 210 3.76 13.08 1.89
CA LEU A 210 4.02 14.16 2.84
C LEU A 210 5.50 14.40 3.21
N CYS A 211 6.47 13.66 2.64
CA CYS A 211 7.89 13.97 2.81
C CYS A 211 8.24 15.24 2.03
N ALA A 212 8.97 16.17 2.67
CA ALA A 212 9.34 17.47 2.10
C ALA A 212 10.06 17.35 0.74
N ASP A 213 10.92 16.34 0.57
CA ASP A 213 11.66 16.11 -0.68
C ASP A 213 10.81 15.55 -1.84
N TYR A 214 9.71 14.87 -1.53
CA TYR A 214 8.79 14.35 -2.56
C TYR A 214 7.82 15.42 -3.06
N GLN A 215 7.61 16.49 -2.29
CA GLN A 215 6.77 17.64 -2.65
C GLN A 215 7.48 18.65 -3.57
N ARG A 216 8.58 18.29 -4.26
CA ARG A 216 9.13 19.08 -5.38
C ARG A 216 8.21 19.03 -6.62
N VAL A 217 6.93 19.32 -6.44
CA VAL A 217 6.20 20.11 -7.42
C VAL A 217 6.93 21.44 -7.49
N LYS A 218 7.51 21.72 -8.65
CA LYS A 218 8.29 22.92 -8.98
C LYS A 218 7.69 24.16 -8.30
N VAL A 219 8.30 24.60 -7.20
CA VAL A 219 8.32 26.03 -6.91
C VAL A 219 9.11 26.62 -8.09
N PRO A 220 8.58 27.56 -8.87
CA PRO A 220 9.40 28.29 -9.81
C PRO A 220 10.46 29.00 -8.96
N THR A 221 11.67 28.46 -8.92
CA THR A 221 12.84 29.17 -8.43
C THR A 221 13.01 30.32 -9.40
N LYS A 222 12.45 31.49 -9.04
CA LYS A 222 12.80 32.72 -9.72
C LYS A 222 14.32 32.83 -9.63
N THR A 223 14.92 32.88 -10.80
CA THR A 223 16.33 33.16 -11.03
C THR A 223 16.84 34.22 -10.06
N ALA A 224 18.02 33.95 -9.51
CA ALA A 224 18.67 34.75 -8.49
C ALA A 224 18.66 36.25 -8.85
N LYS A 225 17.97 37.05 -8.03
CA LYS A 225 18.36 38.43 -7.75
C LYS A 225 18.24 38.70 -6.25
N THR A 226 19.43 38.92 -5.70
CA THR A 226 19.86 39.55 -4.46
C THR A 226 18.84 40.23 -3.52
N LYS A 227 19.03 39.90 -2.23
CA LYS A 227 18.94 40.69 -0.98
C LYS A 227 17.68 40.63 -0.09
N LYS A 228 17.99 40.17 1.14
CA LYS A 228 17.55 40.59 2.49
C LYS A 228 16.06 40.44 2.87
N SER A 229 15.81 39.49 3.76
CA SER A 229 15.30 39.68 5.14
C SER A 229 14.61 38.40 5.61
N GLY A 230 14.75 38.10 6.91
CA GLY A 230 14.23 36.87 7.50
C GLY A 230 12.72 36.74 7.34
N LYS A 231 12.29 35.69 6.64
CA LYS A 231 10.96 35.10 6.77
C LYS A 231 11.12 33.59 6.75
N LYS A 232 10.75 32.95 7.87
CA LYS A 232 10.48 31.50 7.92
C LYS A 232 9.53 31.16 6.76
N PRO A 233 9.66 29.99 6.11
CA PRO A 233 8.77 29.59 5.04
C PRO A 233 7.36 29.35 5.62
N THR A 234 6.57 30.42 5.72
CA THR A 234 5.12 30.33 5.87
C THR A 234 4.57 29.71 4.61
N THR A 235 4.04 28.50 4.76
CA THR A 235 2.81 28.00 4.10
C THR A 235 2.39 28.77 2.86
N THR A 236 2.35 28.09 1.72
CA THR A 236 1.69 28.54 0.48
C THR A 236 0.48 29.43 0.80
N ALA A 237 0.58 30.71 0.46
CA ALA A 237 -0.37 31.78 0.76
C ALA A 237 -1.70 31.67 -0.03
N THR A 238 -2.06 30.46 -0.45
CA THR A 238 -3.35 30.16 -1.06
C THR A 238 -3.97 29.14 -0.12
N GLY A 239 -5.16 29.40 0.43
CA GLY A 239 -5.89 28.45 1.28
C GLY A 239 -6.34 27.17 0.55
N ARG A 240 -5.59 26.72 -0.46
CA ARG A 240 -5.83 25.51 -1.23
C ARG A 240 -5.13 24.33 -0.55
N PRO A 241 -5.84 23.21 -0.31
CA PRO A 241 -5.24 22.01 0.22
C PRO A 241 -4.06 21.53 -0.64
N ARG A 242 -2.99 21.05 0.00
CA ARG A 242 -1.85 20.47 -0.73
C ARG A 242 -2.25 19.16 -1.40
N GLU A 243 -2.26 19.11 -2.73
CA GLU A 243 -2.55 17.89 -3.47
C GLU A 243 -1.30 17.03 -3.66
N TYR A 244 -1.44 15.71 -3.56
CA TYR A 244 -0.37 14.75 -3.84
C TYR A 244 -0.95 13.43 -4.36
N HIS A 245 -0.19 12.78 -5.23
CA HIS A 245 -0.61 11.55 -5.88
C HIS A 245 -0.07 10.31 -5.16
N LEU A 246 -0.94 9.31 -5.00
CA LEU A 246 -0.63 8.00 -4.46
C LEU A 246 -0.65 6.95 -5.58
N LYS A 247 0.51 6.31 -5.80
CA LYS A 247 0.68 5.19 -6.72
C LYS A 247 0.31 3.87 -6.04
N GLY A 248 0.07 2.83 -6.83
CA GLY A 248 -0.37 1.52 -6.34
C GLY A 248 -1.88 1.47 -6.12
N PHE A 249 -2.31 0.70 -5.14
CA PHE A 249 -3.71 0.52 -4.78
C PHE A 249 -4.00 1.05 -3.37
N PRO A 250 -4.05 2.39 -3.19
CA PRO A 250 -4.21 3.00 -1.87
C PRO A 250 -5.61 2.79 -1.27
N TYR A 251 -6.58 2.29 -2.04
CA TYR A 251 -7.85 1.79 -1.50
C TYR A 251 -7.63 0.74 -0.40
N ALA A 252 -6.55 -0.04 -0.48
CA ALA A 252 -6.17 -0.98 0.56
C ALA A 252 -5.98 -0.30 1.93
N LEU A 253 -5.34 0.88 1.97
CA LEU A 253 -5.16 1.63 3.21
C LEU A 253 -6.48 2.23 3.70
N GLN A 254 -7.33 2.67 2.77
CA GLN A 254 -8.66 3.20 3.10
C GLN A 254 -9.54 2.12 3.74
N ILE A 255 -9.62 0.93 3.13
CA ILE A 255 -10.40 -0.19 3.66
C ILE A 255 -9.79 -0.68 4.98
N TRP A 256 -8.46 -0.75 5.07
CA TRP A 256 -7.78 -1.06 6.33
C TRP A 256 -8.18 -0.08 7.44
N ALA A 257 -8.32 1.22 7.14
CA ALA A 257 -8.81 2.17 8.13
C ALA A 257 -10.27 1.88 8.54
N TYR A 258 -11.11 1.39 7.62
CA TYR A 258 -12.51 1.04 7.93
C TYR A 258 -12.58 -0.12 8.92
N GLU A 259 -11.73 -1.13 8.73
CA GLU A 259 -11.58 -2.27 9.65
C GLU A 259 -11.02 -1.86 11.02
N VAL A 260 -10.09 -0.92 11.04
CA VAL A 260 -9.32 -0.57 12.26
C VAL A 260 -10.04 0.45 13.13
N PHE A 261 -10.88 1.32 12.56
CA PHE A 261 -11.54 2.41 13.28
C PHE A 261 -13.07 2.28 13.24
N PRO A 262 -13.69 1.61 14.24
CA PRO A 262 -15.16 1.51 14.36
C PRO A 262 -15.87 2.85 14.33
N ALA A 263 -15.20 3.91 14.80
CA ALA A 263 -15.69 5.28 14.75
C ALA A 263 -16.10 5.73 13.34
N LEU A 264 -15.46 5.23 12.27
CA LEU A 264 -15.82 5.59 10.89
C LEU A 264 -17.23 5.10 10.51
N ALA A 265 -17.60 3.90 10.97
CA ALA A 265 -18.96 3.37 10.78
C ALA A 265 -19.96 4.08 11.71
N ALA A 266 -19.59 4.36 12.96
CA ALA A 266 -20.42 5.12 13.90
C ALA A 266 -20.74 6.54 13.42
N LEU A 267 -19.85 7.15 12.63
CA LEU A 267 -20.06 8.43 11.96
C LEU A 267 -20.82 8.34 10.63
N HIS A 268 -21.32 7.16 10.28
CA HIS A 268 -22.04 6.89 9.02
C HIS A 268 -21.26 7.26 7.75
N LEU A 269 -19.93 7.26 7.82
CA LEU A 269 -19.06 7.54 6.67
C LEU A 269 -18.93 6.31 5.77
N VAL A 270 -18.99 5.13 6.38
CA VAL A 270 -18.86 3.83 5.74
C VAL A 270 -19.93 2.88 6.24
N VAL A 271 -20.28 1.89 5.43
CA VAL A 271 -21.20 0.82 5.78
C VAL A 271 -20.45 -0.49 5.67
N HIS A 272 -20.50 -1.28 6.74
CA HIS A 272 -20.06 -2.67 6.74
C HIS A 272 -21.24 -3.54 6.30
N GLU A 273 -21.07 -4.27 5.21
CA GLU A 273 -22.01 -5.29 4.76
C GLU A 273 -21.67 -6.60 5.44
N GLU A 274 -22.61 -7.12 6.24
CA GLU A 274 -22.50 -8.47 6.79
C GLU A 274 -22.70 -9.50 5.68
N ASN A 275 -21.62 -9.79 4.97
CA ASN A 275 -21.58 -10.80 3.92
C ASN A 275 -20.36 -11.71 4.12
N ALA A 276 -20.44 -12.94 3.60
CA ALA A 276 -19.35 -13.90 3.68
C ALA A 276 -18.36 -13.78 2.50
N HIS A 277 -18.39 -12.67 1.74
CA HIS A 277 -17.51 -12.50 0.60
C HIS A 277 -16.06 -12.33 1.07
N ILE A 278 -15.13 -12.77 0.24
CA ILE A 278 -13.69 -12.66 0.49
C ILE A 278 -13.08 -12.15 -0.81
N PRO A 279 -12.15 -11.19 -0.77
CA PRO A 279 -11.48 -10.56 0.39
C PRO A 279 -12.26 -9.41 1.05
N ARG A 280 -11.74 -8.88 2.17
CA ARG A 280 -12.43 -7.90 3.04
C ARG A 280 -12.83 -6.59 2.37
N LEU A 281 -12.18 -6.20 1.27
CA LEU A 281 -12.62 -5.06 0.46
C LEU A 281 -14.09 -5.14 0.02
N LEU A 282 -14.67 -6.35 -0.09
CA LEU A 282 -16.06 -6.56 -0.48
C LEU A 282 -17.06 -6.33 0.66
N HIS A 283 -16.60 -6.12 1.88
CA HIS A 283 -17.44 -5.84 3.06
C HIS A 283 -17.79 -4.37 3.20
N TRP A 284 -17.22 -3.48 2.39
CA TRP A 284 -17.31 -2.05 2.65
C TRP A 284 -17.94 -1.27 1.50
N ARG A 285 -18.82 -0.34 1.86
CA ARG A 285 -19.38 0.70 0.97
C ARG A 285 -19.09 2.09 1.52
N SER A 286 -18.95 3.05 0.60
CA SER A 286 -18.76 4.45 0.95
C SER A 286 -20.09 5.21 0.90
N ASN A 287 -20.47 5.84 2.01
CA ASN A 287 -21.72 6.61 2.07
C ASN A 287 -21.47 8.09 1.74
N SER A 288 -20.82 8.79 2.67
CA SER A 288 -20.58 10.23 2.62
C SER A 288 -19.10 10.56 2.74
N SER A 289 -18.67 11.69 2.17
CA SER A 289 -17.31 12.19 2.36
C SER A 289 -17.25 12.99 3.67
N PRO A 290 -16.41 12.60 4.65
CA PRO A 290 -16.29 13.33 5.89
C PRO A 290 -15.71 14.72 5.68
N ARG A 291 -16.11 15.67 6.55
CA ARG A 291 -15.41 16.94 6.71
C ARG A 291 -14.08 16.68 7.40
N PHE A 292 -13.00 17.24 6.87
CA PHE A 292 -11.64 16.97 7.34
C PHE A 292 -11.48 17.20 8.85
N TYR A 293 -11.89 18.36 9.37
CA TYR A 293 -11.72 18.68 10.80
C TYR A 293 -12.53 17.78 11.73
N GLU A 294 -13.74 17.40 11.30
CA GLU A 294 -14.60 16.49 12.06
C GLU A 294 -13.98 15.09 12.16
N LEU A 295 -13.44 14.60 11.05
CA LEU A 295 -12.75 13.31 11.00
C LEU A 295 -11.48 13.32 11.85
N MET A 296 -10.69 14.39 11.78
CA MET A 296 -9.49 14.53 12.59
C MET A 296 -9.85 14.56 14.08
N SER A 297 -10.80 15.39 14.50
CA SER A 297 -11.13 15.53 15.92
C SER A 297 -11.78 14.29 16.53
N GLN A 298 -12.65 13.59 15.79
CA GLN A 298 -13.41 12.46 16.32
C GLN A 298 -12.68 11.12 16.21
N VAL A 299 -11.78 10.98 15.22
CA VAL A 299 -11.09 9.70 14.94
C VAL A 299 -9.59 9.81 15.14
N PHE A 300 -8.89 10.61 14.33
CA PHE A 300 -7.42 10.51 14.25
C PHE A 300 -6.65 11.23 15.37
N GLU A 301 -7.25 12.26 15.98
CA GLU A 301 -6.69 13.06 17.07
C GLU A 301 -7.37 12.77 18.41
N ASN A 302 -8.46 12.00 18.38
CA ASN A 302 -9.15 11.57 19.58
C ASN A 302 -8.26 10.58 20.35
N ARG A 303 -7.84 10.97 21.56
CA ARG A 303 -6.96 10.16 22.42
C ARG A 303 -7.63 8.87 22.90
N GLU A 304 -8.95 8.87 22.99
CA GLU A 304 -9.78 7.77 23.48
C GLU A 304 -10.45 7.01 22.33
N VAL A 305 -10.01 7.22 21.08
CA VAL A 305 -10.54 6.48 19.94
C VAL A 305 -10.26 4.99 20.11
N ASP A 306 -11.30 4.18 19.90
CA ASP A 306 -11.12 2.73 19.85
C ASP A 306 -10.45 2.32 18.54
N VAL A 307 -9.55 1.34 18.66
CA VAL A 307 -8.71 0.87 17.57
C VAL A 307 -8.67 -0.65 17.62
N GLN A 308 -9.15 -1.26 16.54
CA GLN A 308 -9.19 -2.70 16.38
C GLN A 308 -7.94 -3.22 15.68
N LEU A 309 -7.42 -4.35 16.18
CA LEU A 309 -6.29 -5.02 15.53
C LEU A 309 -6.82 -5.91 14.42
N LEU A 310 -6.53 -5.54 13.17
CA LEU A 310 -6.88 -6.35 12.02
C LEU A 310 -6.02 -7.61 11.96
N ARG A 311 -6.61 -8.76 12.33
CA ARG A 311 -5.99 -10.09 12.25
C ARG A 311 -6.61 -10.94 11.14
N PRO A 312 -5.81 -11.76 10.43
CA PRO A 312 -6.33 -12.73 9.47
C PRO A 312 -7.29 -13.71 10.14
N SER A 313 -8.49 -13.86 9.58
CA SER A 313 -9.46 -14.86 9.99
C SER A 313 -9.08 -16.25 9.46
N VAL A 314 -9.76 -17.29 9.95
CA VAL A 314 -9.61 -18.66 9.40
C VAL A 314 -9.96 -18.67 7.91
N MET A 315 -11.00 -17.94 7.49
CA MET A 315 -11.40 -17.82 6.10
C MET A 315 -10.32 -17.13 5.25
N ASP A 316 -9.67 -16.08 5.79
CA ASP A 316 -8.56 -15.40 5.10
C ASP A 316 -7.38 -16.35 4.87
N LYS A 317 -7.01 -17.14 5.89
CA LYS A 317 -5.86 -18.06 5.84
C LYS A 317 -6.07 -19.23 4.87
N GLN A 318 -7.32 -19.58 4.56
CA GLN A 318 -7.67 -20.65 3.61
C GLN A 318 -7.63 -20.19 2.14
N GLN A 319 -7.48 -18.90 1.87
CA GLN A 319 -7.57 -18.41 0.50
C GLN A 319 -6.32 -18.73 -0.34
N PRO A 320 -6.47 -18.94 -1.67
CA PRO A 320 -5.35 -19.23 -2.57
C PRO A 320 -4.29 -18.12 -2.66
N TYR A 321 -4.63 -16.91 -2.22
CA TYR A 321 -3.72 -15.76 -2.18
C TYR A 321 -2.86 -15.70 -0.90
N TRP A 322 -3.23 -16.45 0.15
CA TRP A 322 -2.52 -16.47 1.43
C TRP A 322 -1.33 -17.43 1.37
N THR A 323 -0.11 -16.90 1.48
CA THR A 323 1.13 -17.69 1.34
C THR A 323 2.05 -17.65 2.56
N TRP A 324 1.59 -17.09 3.68
CA TRP A 324 2.40 -16.96 4.90
C TRP A 324 2.37 -18.20 5.82
N GLY A 325 1.56 -19.21 5.50
CA GLY A 325 1.35 -20.40 6.34
C GLY A 325 0.67 -20.08 7.67
N ASP A 326 0.64 -21.05 8.58
CA ASP A 326 0.07 -20.91 9.93
C ASP A 326 0.99 -20.14 10.89
N SER A 327 2.27 -19.99 10.54
CA SER A 327 3.29 -19.29 11.35
C SER A 327 3.33 -17.78 11.12
N ALA A 328 2.31 -17.20 10.46
CA ALA A 328 2.17 -15.76 10.40
C ALA A 328 2.11 -15.25 11.83
N ASN A 329 3.11 -14.43 12.21
CA ASN A 329 3.35 -14.01 13.57
C ASN A 329 2.13 -13.21 14.09
N ASP A 330 1.17 -13.90 14.69
CA ASP A 330 -0.03 -13.34 15.33
C ASP A 330 0.32 -12.48 16.58
N SER A 331 1.63 -12.37 16.88
CA SER A 331 2.25 -11.81 18.07
C SER A 331 2.54 -10.30 18.03
N GLU A 332 2.28 -9.59 16.92
CA GLU A 332 2.45 -8.13 16.92
C GLU A 332 1.22 -7.46 17.56
N GLU A 333 1.29 -7.33 18.89
CA GLU A 333 0.29 -6.66 19.73
C GLU A 333 0.30 -5.14 19.50
N LEU A 334 -0.85 -4.51 19.78
CA LEU A 334 -0.93 -3.05 19.88
C LEU A 334 0.07 -2.58 20.93
N VAL A 335 0.97 -1.68 20.56
CA VAL A 335 1.89 -1.08 21.53
C VAL A 335 1.21 0.15 22.12
N ASP A 336 0.86 0.07 23.40
CA ASP A 336 0.40 1.22 24.17
C ASP A 336 1.57 2.17 24.44
N LEU A 337 1.34 3.47 24.27
CA LEU A 337 2.37 4.51 24.42
C LEU A 337 2.61 4.93 25.87
N LEU A 338 1.84 4.42 26.82
CA LEU A 338 1.99 4.74 28.23
C LEU A 338 2.85 3.67 28.91
N GLY A 339 4.06 4.04 29.32
CA GLY A 339 4.72 3.38 30.45
C GLY A 339 4.06 3.89 31.72
N ASP A 340 3.73 2.99 32.63
CA ASP A 340 3.09 3.31 33.91
C ASP A 340 3.82 4.47 34.61
N ASP A 341 3.07 5.53 34.93
CA ASP A 341 3.44 6.44 36.02
C ASP A 341 3.30 5.66 37.33
N ALA A 342 4.23 4.72 37.57
CA ALA A 342 4.33 4.03 38.85
C ALA A 342 5.05 4.96 39.83
N GLU A 343 4.29 5.40 40.82
CA GLU A 343 4.75 6.06 42.04
C GLU A 343 6.05 5.43 42.55
N GLN A 344 7.03 6.29 42.80
CA GLN A 344 8.24 5.92 43.52
C GLN A 344 7.86 5.44 44.94
N GLN A 345 7.79 4.13 45.14
CA GLN A 345 8.14 3.55 46.43
C GLN A 345 9.49 2.86 46.33
N THR A 346 10.44 3.51 46.98
CA THR A 346 11.77 3.04 47.36
C THR A 346 11.74 1.63 47.91
N GLY A 347 12.43 0.70 47.24
CA GLY A 347 12.76 -0.62 47.74
C GLY A 347 14.17 -0.99 47.29
N THR A 348 15.14 -0.70 48.17
CA THR A 348 16.55 -1.07 48.01
C THR A 348 16.73 -2.58 48.17
N SER A 349 17.33 -3.25 47.19
CA SER A 349 18.20 -4.41 47.46
C SER A 349 19.17 -4.69 46.32
N ALA A 350 20.42 -4.85 46.71
CA ALA A 350 21.66 -4.94 45.95
C ALA A 350 21.84 -6.22 45.09
N SER A 351 22.66 -6.03 44.04
CA SER A 351 23.76 -6.88 43.53
C SER A 351 23.51 -8.34 43.14
N VAL A 352 23.95 -8.72 41.93
CA VAL A 352 25.19 -9.49 41.68
C VAL A 352 25.50 -9.51 40.16
N GLU A 353 26.78 -9.34 39.86
CA GLU A 353 27.43 -9.30 38.54
C GLU A 353 27.61 -10.69 37.89
N GLU A 354 27.56 -10.67 36.55
CA GLU A 354 28.34 -11.41 35.54
C GLU A 354 28.75 -12.87 35.76
N LYS A 355 28.50 -13.69 34.71
CA LYS A 355 29.59 -14.39 33.98
C LYS A 355 29.13 -15.03 32.66
N GLU A 356 29.83 -14.66 31.59
CA GLU A 356 29.93 -15.39 30.32
C GLU A 356 30.64 -16.74 30.50
N LYS A 357 30.23 -17.73 29.69
CA LYS A 357 31.05 -18.89 29.32
C LYS A 357 30.73 -19.32 27.88
N ASP A 358 31.77 -19.40 27.07
CA ASP A 358 31.82 -19.90 25.69
C ASP A 358 31.95 -21.45 25.60
N ILE A 359 31.81 -21.93 24.33
CA ILE A 359 32.25 -23.20 23.69
C ILE A 359 31.27 -24.40 23.90
N ASP A 360 30.83 -25.21 22.93
CA ASP A 360 31.37 -25.69 21.64
C ASP A 360 30.29 -26.10 20.61
N ASP A 361 30.74 -26.27 19.36
CA ASP A 361 30.10 -26.72 18.12
C ASP A 361 29.34 -28.06 18.17
N THR A 362 28.21 -28.14 17.46
CA THR A 362 27.91 -29.32 16.62
C THR A 362 27.02 -28.94 15.42
N ALA A 363 27.51 -29.31 14.24
CA ALA A 363 26.90 -29.06 12.95
C ALA A 363 25.56 -29.79 12.74
N ASN A 364 24.61 -29.11 12.08
CA ASN A 364 23.65 -29.71 11.13
C ASN A 364 23.00 -28.61 10.23
N LEU A 365 23.05 -28.81 8.91
CA LEU A 365 22.40 -28.03 7.83
C LEU A 365 20.92 -28.46 7.64
N PRO A 366 20.10 -27.81 6.79
CA PRO A 366 19.69 -26.40 6.78
C PRO A 366 18.15 -26.27 6.86
N SER A 367 17.60 -25.34 7.65
CA SER A 367 16.14 -25.06 7.61
C SER A 367 15.81 -23.95 6.60
N SER A 368 14.91 -24.26 5.65
CA SER A 368 14.62 -23.45 4.46
C SER A 368 13.71 -22.23 4.70
N SER A 369 13.62 -21.72 5.93
CA SER A 369 12.73 -20.60 6.28
C SER A 369 13.36 -19.21 6.14
N LYS A 370 14.70 -19.13 6.00
CA LYS A 370 15.42 -17.84 5.86
C LYS A 370 15.37 -17.25 4.45
N ALA A 371 15.02 -18.03 3.42
CA ALA A 371 15.02 -17.56 2.04
C ALA A 371 13.87 -16.57 1.74
N SER A 372 12.65 -16.83 2.27
CA SER A 372 11.45 -16.02 2.00
C SER A 372 11.52 -14.61 2.62
N ILE A 373 12.20 -14.46 3.76
CA ILE A 373 12.38 -13.15 4.44
C ILE A 373 13.48 -12.31 3.76
N THR A 374 14.48 -12.96 3.15
CA THR A 374 15.68 -12.29 2.63
C THR A 374 15.41 -11.52 1.33
N VAL A 375 14.45 -11.96 0.51
CA VAL A 375 14.11 -11.28 -0.75
C VAL A 375 13.20 -10.06 -0.50
N PHE A 376 12.24 -10.16 0.42
CA PHE A 376 11.43 -9.00 0.84
C PHE A 376 12.32 -7.91 1.46
N ARG A 377 13.33 -8.30 2.25
CA ARG A 377 14.38 -7.41 2.76
C ARG A 377 15.16 -6.70 1.65
N ARG A 378 15.43 -7.32 0.50
CA ARG A 378 16.16 -6.65 -0.61
C ARG A 378 15.32 -5.57 -1.30
N TYR A 379 14.01 -5.80 -1.46
CA TYR A 379 13.11 -4.81 -2.09
C TYR A 379 12.79 -3.63 -1.17
N THR A 380 12.50 -3.87 0.12
CA THR A 380 12.34 -2.79 1.10
C THR A 380 13.67 -2.09 1.41
N SER A 381 14.81 -2.80 1.46
CA SER A 381 16.13 -2.18 1.65
C SER A 381 16.55 -1.30 0.47
N TYR A 382 16.26 -1.66 -0.79
CA TYR A 382 16.56 -0.80 -1.94
C TYR A 382 15.83 0.54 -1.88
N TYR A 383 14.58 0.56 -1.40
CA TYR A 383 13.81 1.79 -1.22
C TYR A 383 14.13 2.52 0.10
N ASN A 384 14.40 1.80 1.19
CA ASN A 384 14.75 2.38 2.50
C ASN A 384 16.18 2.95 2.54
N ARG A 385 17.15 2.36 1.84
CA ARG A 385 18.53 2.92 1.75
C ARG A 385 18.58 4.28 1.06
N LYS A 386 17.59 4.61 0.21
CA LYS A 386 17.45 5.96 -0.36
C LYS A 386 16.78 6.96 0.59
N ILE A 387 16.18 6.50 1.69
CA ILE A 387 15.52 7.34 2.70
C ILE A 387 16.47 7.67 3.86
N THR A 388 17.45 6.81 4.17
CA THR A 388 18.47 7.06 5.21
C THR A 388 19.76 7.72 4.72
N ALA A 389 19.93 7.92 3.40
CA ALA A 389 21.14 8.50 2.82
C ALA A 389 21.02 9.98 2.39
N VAL A 390 20.02 10.72 2.90
CA VAL A 390 19.88 12.17 2.72
C VAL A 390 19.50 12.85 4.03
#